data_AF-A0A3R7C6A1-F1
#
_entry.id   AF-A0A3R7C6A1-F1
#
_cell.length_a   1.000
_cell.length_b   1.000
_cell.length_c   1.000
_cell.angle_alpha   90.00
_cell.angle_beta   90.00
_cell.angle_gamma   90.00
#
_symmetry.space_group_name_H-M   'P 1'
#
loop_
_entity.id
_entity.type
_entity.pdbx_description
1 polymer ?
#
loop_
_entity_poly.entity_id
_entity_poly.type
_entity_poly.pdbx_seq_one_letter_code
_entity_poly.pdbx_strand_id
1 'polypeptide(L)'
;MRDRLTILKLGGSVITKKDKPLTPNVQAIKRLAEEISKADFKQLIIIHGGGSYGHPIAKKYRISEGFKDDTQLLGFSETHKAMVDLNSLLIRSLLEHRLPAFSLSPSSFIVTRKGRIQTFNAEILKRALKLGLIPVLYGDAVFDVEWGFTILSGDQIAAALAVKLNAERIIMGIDVDGLYDSDPKRNSSARLITEVSLKDAAKLIRHIGGSQAPDVTGGML
;
A
#
# COMPACT_ATOMS: atom_id res chain seq x y z
N MET A 1 -4.48 -29.28 4.85
CA MET A 1 -3.65 -28.39 4.00
C MET A 1 -3.80 -26.98 4.54
N ARG A 2 -2.70 -26.25 4.82
CA ARG A 2 -2.80 -24.86 5.28
C ARG A 2 -3.43 -24.02 4.16
N ASP A 3 -4.43 -23.20 4.50
CA ASP A 3 -4.94 -22.19 3.57
C ASP A 3 -3.83 -21.18 3.30
N ARG A 4 -3.45 -21.08 2.03
CA ARG A 4 -2.29 -20.33 1.54
C ARG A 4 -2.69 -18.88 1.31
N LEU A 5 -2.65 -18.08 2.39
CA LEU A 5 -2.94 -16.64 2.31
C LEU A 5 -1.88 -15.93 1.45
N THR A 6 -2.34 -15.25 0.41
CA THR A 6 -1.54 -14.33 -0.40
C THR A 6 -1.93 -12.89 -0.06
N ILE A 7 -0.94 -12.03 0.09
CA ILE A 7 -1.15 -10.58 0.17
C ILE A 7 -0.68 -9.96 -1.15
N LEU A 8 -1.58 -9.24 -1.82
CA LEU A 8 -1.28 -8.53 -3.06
C LEU A 8 -1.31 -7.03 -2.80
N LYS A 9 -0.17 -6.36 -2.95
CA LYS A 9 -0.12 -4.90 -2.94
C LYS A 9 -0.09 -4.36 -4.37
N LEU A 10 -0.99 -3.44 -4.67
CA LEU A 10 -1.03 -2.65 -5.90
C LEU A 10 -0.41 -1.27 -5.63
N GLY A 11 0.74 -1.00 -6.23
CA GLY A 11 1.44 0.28 -6.12
C GLY A 11 0.56 1.44 -6.60
N GLY A 12 0.60 2.57 -5.88
CA GLY A 12 -0.17 3.75 -6.27
C GLY A 12 0.20 4.26 -7.66
N SER A 13 1.46 4.10 -8.08
CA SER A 13 1.95 4.40 -9.42
C SER A 13 1.36 3.51 -10.52
N VAL A 14 0.88 2.31 -10.18
CA VAL A 14 0.27 1.37 -11.12
C VAL A 14 -1.19 1.76 -11.36
N ILE A 15 -1.93 2.04 -10.28
CA ILE A 15 -3.38 2.30 -10.31
C ILE A 15 -3.76 3.78 -10.45
N THR A 16 -2.78 4.68 -10.48
CA THR A 16 -2.98 6.13 -10.71
C THR A 16 -1.95 6.67 -11.69
N LYS A 17 -2.22 7.85 -12.25
CA LYS A 17 -1.26 8.60 -13.09
C LYS A 17 -0.60 9.69 -12.27
N LYS A 18 0.73 9.77 -12.29
CA LYS A 18 1.53 10.71 -11.48
C LYS A 18 1.43 12.16 -11.97
N ASP A 19 1.09 12.34 -13.23
CA ASP A 19 1.13 13.60 -13.97
C ASP A 19 0.11 14.62 -13.45
N LYS A 20 -1.00 14.16 -12.87
CA LYS A 20 -2.07 15.00 -12.36
C LYS A 20 -2.66 14.44 -11.06
N PRO A 21 -2.88 15.27 -10.02
CA PRO A 21 -3.57 14.84 -8.81
C PRO A 21 -4.94 14.21 -9.11
N LEU A 22 -5.38 13.29 -8.25
CA LEU A 22 -6.71 12.66 -8.30
C LEU A 22 -7.01 12.01 -9.66
N THR A 23 -5.99 11.43 -10.30
CA THR A 23 -6.13 10.85 -11.65
C THR A 23 -5.93 9.33 -11.60
N PRO A 24 -7.00 8.54 -11.73
CA PRO A 24 -6.91 7.09 -11.69
C PRO A 24 -6.40 6.54 -13.03
N ASN A 25 -5.69 5.42 -12.98
CA ASN A 25 -5.36 4.63 -14.15
C ASN A 25 -6.46 3.58 -14.35
N VAL A 26 -7.59 4.01 -14.90
CA VAL A 26 -8.80 3.16 -15.05
C VAL A 26 -8.51 1.91 -15.87
N GLN A 27 -7.69 2.01 -16.92
CA GLN A 27 -7.29 0.86 -17.72
C GLN A 27 -6.53 -0.17 -16.88
N ALA A 28 -5.54 0.27 -16.09
CA ALA A 28 -4.80 -0.64 -15.21
C ALA A 28 -5.68 -1.24 -14.12
N ILE A 29 -6.55 -0.47 -13.48
CA ILE A 29 -7.48 -0.98 -12.46
C ILE A 29 -8.37 -2.10 -13.03
N LYS A 30 -8.96 -1.88 -14.21
CA LYS A 30 -9.81 -2.88 -14.88
C LYS A 30 -9.03 -4.14 -15.24
N ARG A 31 -7.88 -3.97 -15.88
CA ARG A 31 -7.00 -5.08 -16.25
C ARG A 31 -6.58 -5.90 -15.02
N LEU A 32 -6.18 -5.24 -13.93
CA LEU A 32 -5.78 -5.92 -12.69
C LEU A 32 -6.94 -6.68 -12.06
N ALA A 33 -8.16 -6.12 -12.05
CA ALA A 33 -9.33 -6.83 -11.56
C ALA A 33 -9.64 -8.09 -12.38
N GLU A 34 -9.48 -8.03 -13.70
CA GLU A 34 -9.62 -9.19 -14.60
C GLU A 34 -8.52 -10.24 -14.38
N GLU A 35 -7.26 -9.82 -14.23
CA GLU A 35 -6.15 -10.74 -13.95
C GLU A 35 -6.33 -11.44 -12.59
N ILE A 36 -6.77 -10.69 -11.57
CA ILE A 36 -7.05 -11.25 -10.23
C ILE A 36 -8.22 -12.24 -10.33
N SER A 37 -9.28 -11.97 -11.08
CA SER A 37 -10.42 -12.91 -11.19
C SER A 37 -10.08 -14.23 -11.87
N LYS A 38 -8.99 -14.27 -12.64
CA LYS A 38 -8.46 -15.48 -13.29
C LYS A 38 -7.35 -16.15 -12.49
N ALA A 39 -6.84 -15.51 -11.43
CA ALA A 39 -5.74 -16.03 -10.63
C ALA A 39 -6.21 -17.14 -9.68
N ASP A 40 -5.37 -18.15 -9.51
CA ASP A 40 -5.60 -19.19 -8.52
C ASP A 40 -5.07 -18.75 -7.14
N PHE A 41 -5.98 -18.38 -6.25
CA PHE A 41 -5.71 -18.13 -4.84
C PHE A 41 -6.80 -18.76 -3.96
N LYS A 42 -6.41 -19.23 -2.77
CA LYS A 42 -7.38 -19.67 -1.76
C LYS A 42 -7.89 -18.54 -0.89
N GLN A 43 -6.98 -17.68 -0.44
CA GLN A 43 -7.25 -16.54 0.41
C GLN A 43 -6.40 -15.37 -0.04
N LEU A 44 -7.02 -14.22 -0.21
CA LEU A 44 -6.39 -13.02 -0.75
C LEU A 44 -6.73 -11.81 0.12
N ILE A 45 -5.72 -11.02 0.46
CA ILE A 45 -5.88 -9.64 0.91
C ILE A 45 -5.27 -8.74 -0.17
N ILE A 46 -6.01 -7.71 -0.58
CA ILE A 46 -5.52 -6.68 -1.50
C ILE A 46 -5.20 -5.43 -0.70
N ILE A 47 -4.08 -4.78 -1.02
CA ILE A 47 -3.68 -3.49 -0.46
C ILE A 47 -3.34 -2.57 -1.61
N HIS A 48 -3.74 -1.30 -1.60
CA HIS A 48 -3.26 -0.36 -2.62
C HIS A 48 -2.56 0.88 -2.05
N GLY A 49 -1.63 1.43 -2.83
CA GLY A 49 -0.97 2.69 -2.50
C GLY A 49 -1.84 3.92 -2.76
N GLY A 50 -1.39 5.09 -2.28
CA GLY A 50 -2.13 6.34 -2.42
C GLY A 50 -1.99 7.06 -3.75
N GLY A 51 -0.91 6.80 -4.49
CA GLY A 51 -0.72 7.34 -5.84
C GLY A 51 -0.92 8.87 -5.92
N SER A 52 -1.53 9.35 -7.00
CA SER A 52 -1.88 10.76 -7.17
C SER A 52 -3.07 11.23 -6.33
N TYR A 53 -3.69 10.36 -5.52
CA TYR A 53 -4.77 10.72 -4.61
C TYR A 53 -4.22 11.16 -3.25
N GLY A 54 -3.55 10.24 -2.54
CA GLY A 54 -3.06 10.50 -1.18
C GLY A 54 -1.90 11.49 -1.13
N HIS A 55 -0.85 11.27 -1.96
CA HIS A 55 0.41 12.01 -1.83
C HIS A 55 0.27 13.54 -1.98
N PRO A 56 -0.43 14.08 -3.00
CA PRO A 56 -0.50 15.53 -3.17
C PRO A 56 -1.19 16.24 -2.00
N ILE A 57 -2.26 15.65 -1.47
CA ILE A 57 -3.04 16.23 -0.37
C ILE A 57 -2.27 16.08 0.95
N ALA A 58 -1.76 14.88 1.25
CA ALA A 58 -0.96 14.64 2.44
C ALA A 58 0.26 15.58 2.52
N LYS A 59 0.92 15.83 1.37
CA LYS A 59 2.04 16.77 1.27
C LYS A 59 1.60 18.22 1.49
N LYS A 60 0.48 18.65 0.88
CA LYS A 60 -0.06 20.01 1.05
C LYS A 60 -0.28 20.36 2.53
N TYR A 61 -0.78 19.42 3.32
CA TYR A 61 -1.08 19.63 4.74
C TYR A 61 -0.03 19.04 5.71
N ARG A 62 1.10 18.57 5.19
CA ARG A 62 2.20 18.01 6.01
C ARG A 62 1.74 16.90 6.96
N ILE A 63 0.80 16.06 6.53
CA ILE A 63 0.16 15.04 7.40
C ILE A 63 1.18 14.02 7.93
N SER A 64 2.22 13.70 7.16
CA SER A 64 3.28 12.79 7.60
C SER A 64 4.14 13.33 8.75
N GLU A 65 4.12 14.64 8.99
CA GLU A 65 4.93 15.29 10.03
C GLU A 65 4.24 15.34 11.41
N GLY A 66 3.02 14.80 11.49
CA GLY A 66 2.20 14.87 12.69
C GLY A 66 1.29 16.09 12.75
N PHE A 67 0.39 16.07 13.72
CA PHE A 67 -0.46 17.19 14.10
C PHE A 67 0.38 18.29 14.76
N LYS A 68 0.25 19.51 14.24
CA LYS A 68 0.93 20.74 14.63
C LYS A 68 -0.06 21.87 14.87
N ASP A 69 -1.09 21.96 14.04
CA ASP A 69 -2.12 22.99 14.13
C ASP A 69 -3.44 22.56 13.47
N ASP A 70 -4.51 23.29 13.78
CA ASP A 70 -5.89 22.97 13.39
C ASP A 70 -6.11 23.00 11.87
N THR A 71 -5.27 23.67 11.10
CA THR A 71 -5.42 23.69 9.62
C THR A 71 -5.22 22.30 9.02
N GLN A 72 -4.50 21.43 9.72
CA GLN A 72 -4.25 20.07 9.28
C GLN A 72 -5.44 19.12 9.53
N LEU A 73 -6.43 19.49 10.36
CA LEU A 73 -7.61 18.65 10.60
C LEU A 73 -8.43 18.44 9.32
N LEU A 74 -8.58 19.52 8.55
CA LEU A 74 -9.19 19.43 7.22
C LEU A 74 -8.31 18.59 6.28
N GLY A 75 -6.99 18.78 6.32
CA GLY A 75 -6.05 18.02 5.52
C GLY A 75 -6.04 16.51 5.78
N PHE A 76 -6.16 16.11 7.05
CA PHE A 76 -6.31 14.72 7.46
C PHE A 76 -7.57 14.10 6.84
N SER A 77 -8.70 14.82 6.96
CA SER A 77 -9.98 14.39 6.41
C SER A 77 -10.00 14.35 4.88
N GLU A 78 -9.43 15.36 4.21
CA GLU A 78 -9.30 15.41 2.75
C GLU A 78 -8.39 14.29 2.21
N THR A 79 -7.30 13.99 2.93
CA THR A 79 -6.39 12.89 2.58
C THR A 79 -7.12 11.55 2.65
N HIS A 80 -7.80 11.30 3.78
CA HIS A 80 -8.58 10.07 3.97
C HIS A 80 -9.69 9.94 2.91
N LYS A 81 -10.43 11.02 2.65
CA LYS A 81 -11.48 11.03 1.62
C LYS A 81 -10.92 10.67 0.24
N ALA A 82 -9.80 11.24 -0.16
CA ALA A 82 -9.19 10.91 -1.44
C ALA A 82 -8.79 9.44 -1.53
N MET A 83 -8.34 8.85 -0.43
CA MET A 83 -8.05 7.41 -0.36
C MET A 83 -9.32 6.57 -0.48
N VAL A 84 -10.42 6.96 0.16
CA VAL A 84 -11.73 6.31 0.02
C VAL A 84 -12.24 6.37 -1.43
N ASP A 85 -12.07 7.50 -2.12
CA ASP A 85 -12.45 7.64 -3.53
C ASP A 85 -11.68 6.67 -4.43
N LEU A 86 -10.34 6.62 -4.29
CA LEU A 86 -9.51 5.71 -5.07
C LEU A 86 -9.87 4.24 -4.79
N ASN A 87 -10.05 3.90 -3.51
CA ASN A 87 -10.48 2.58 -3.10
C ASN A 87 -11.84 2.20 -3.69
N SER A 88 -12.79 3.14 -3.73
CA SER A 88 -14.12 2.91 -4.32
C SER A 88 -14.05 2.53 -5.81
N LEU A 89 -13.10 3.10 -6.56
CA LEU A 89 -12.87 2.73 -7.96
C LEU A 89 -12.35 1.29 -8.08
N LEU A 90 -11.40 0.90 -7.23
CA LEU A 90 -10.86 -0.46 -7.21
C LEU A 90 -11.92 -1.48 -6.79
N ILE A 91 -12.65 -1.21 -5.70
CA ILE A 91 -13.76 -2.06 -5.22
C ILE A 91 -14.79 -2.27 -6.31
N ARG A 92 -15.23 -1.21 -6.98
CA ARG A 92 -16.19 -1.31 -8.09
C ARG A 92 -15.67 -2.25 -9.18
N SER A 93 -14.42 -2.07 -9.61
CA SER A 93 -13.82 -2.90 -10.65
C SER A 93 -13.69 -4.37 -10.23
N LEU A 94 -13.36 -4.65 -8.97
CA LEU A 94 -13.29 -6.01 -8.44
C LEU A 94 -14.68 -6.67 -8.43
N LEU A 95 -15.70 -5.95 -7.96
CA LEU A 95 -17.08 -6.44 -7.93
C LEU A 95 -17.65 -6.68 -9.33
N GLU A 96 -17.34 -5.83 -10.31
CA GLU A 96 -17.68 -6.03 -11.74
C GLU A 96 -17.13 -7.36 -12.28
N HIS A 97 -15.98 -7.82 -11.75
CA HIS A 97 -15.36 -9.11 -12.09
C HIS A 97 -15.77 -10.24 -11.13
N ARG A 98 -16.85 -10.07 -10.37
CA ARG A 98 -17.41 -11.05 -9.42
C ARG A 98 -16.45 -11.45 -8.30
N LEU A 99 -15.49 -10.61 -7.96
CA LEU A 99 -14.63 -10.79 -6.78
C LEU A 99 -15.35 -10.20 -5.56
N PRO A 100 -15.58 -10.95 -4.46
CA PRO A 100 -16.29 -10.49 -3.28
C PRO A 100 -15.40 -9.56 -2.42
N ALA A 101 -15.01 -8.42 -2.98
CA ALA A 101 -14.13 -7.45 -2.37
C ALA A 101 -14.82 -6.69 -1.24
N PHE A 102 -14.15 -6.62 -0.08
CA PHE A 102 -14.65 -5.98 1.13
C PHE A 102 -13.67 -4.92 1.61
N SER A 103 -14.06 -3.65 1.51
CA SER A 103 -13.22 -2.51 1.89
C SER A 103 -13.08 -2.38 3.41
N LEU A 104 -11.86 -2.19 3.89
CA LEU A 104 -11.53 -1.89 5.29
C LEU A 104 -10.59 -0.69 5.34
N SER A 105 -11.07 0.43 5.87
CA SER A 105 -10.24 1.63 6.06
C SER A 105 -9.28 1.44 7.23
N PRO A 106 -7.96 1.56 7.03
CA PRO A 106 -6.99 1.46 8.12
C PRO A 106 -7.22 2.48 9.24
N SER A 107 -7.64 3.70 8.90
CA SER A 107 -7.88 4.77 9.89
C SER A 107 -8.93 4.39 10.94
N SER A 108 -9.81 3.43 10.65
CA SER A 108 -10.86 2.98 11.54
C SER A 108 -10.41 1.95 12.59
N PHE A 109 -9.25 1.30 12.42
CA PHE A 109 -8.85 0.20 13.32
C PHE A 109 -7.34 -0.01 13.50
N ILE A 110 -6.50 0.81 12.86
CA ILE A 110 -5.04 0.77 13.00
C ILE A 110 -4.59 2.06 13.68
N VAL A 111 -3.82 1.92 14.75
CA VAL A 111 -3.18 3.03 15.47
C VAL A 111 -1.67 2.89 15.35
N THR A 112 -1.01 4.01 15.10
CA THR A 112 0.45 4.10 14.97
C THR A 112 1.09 4.76 16.19
N ARG A 113 2.40 4.60 16.33
CA ARG A 113 3.24 5.35 17.26
C ARG A 113 4.52 5.72 16.52
N LYS A 114 4.80 7.02 16.42
CA LYS A 114 5.93 7.56 15.64
C LYS A 114 5.96 6.98 14.21
N GLY A 115 4.80 6.89 13.55
CA GLY A 115 4.69 6.44 12.16
C GLY A 115 4.75 4.93 11.95
N ARG A 116 4.87 4.12 13.01
CA ARG A 116 4.89 2.66 12.95
C ARG A 116 3.61 2.07 13.54
N ILE A 117 3.08 1.00 12.95
CA ILE A 117 1.89 0.31 13.46
C ILE A 117 2.15 -0.12 14.92
N GLN A 118 1.35 0.41 15.85
CA GLN A 118 1.39 0.02 17.26
C GLN A 118 0.37 -1.07 17.55
N THR A 119 -0.87 -0.88 17.10
CA THR A 119 -1.97 -1.82 17.39
C THR A 119 -2.94 -1.90 16.22
N PHE A 120 -3.43 -3.12 15.96
CA PHE A 120 -4.62 -3.36 15.15
C PHE A 120 -5.24 -4.71 15.52
N ASN A 121 -6.56 -4.81 15.40
CA ASN A 121 -7.28 -6.07 15.58
C ASN A 121 -7.48 -6.79 14.24
N ALA A 122 -6.79 -7.91 14.05
CA ALA A 122 -6.87 -8.71 12.83
C ALA A 122 -8.12 -9.63 12.75
N GLU A 123 -8.96 -9.66 13.78
CA GLU A 123 -10.12 -10.57 13.85
C GLU A 123 -11.12 -10.33 12.72
N ILE A 124 -11.35 -9.07 12.34
CA ILE A 124 -12.23 -8.74 11.22
C ILE A 124 -11.71 -9.30 9.90
N LEU A 125 -10.39 -9.25 9.68
CA LEU A 125 -9.73 -9.83 8.50
C LEU A 125 -9.86 -11.35 8.49
N LYS A 126 -9.62 -12.00 9.64
CA LYS A 126 -9.75 -13.46 9.77
C LYS A 126 -11.17 -13.94 9.48
N ARG A 127 -12.18 -13.23 9.98
CA ARG A 127 -13.60 -13.55 9.73
C ARG A 127 -13.96 -13.37 8.27
N ALA A 128 -13.55 -12.27 7.65
CA ALA A 128 -13.75 -12.02 6.23
C ALA A 128 -13.13 -13.13 5.37
N LEU A 129 -11.86 -13.47 5.62
CA LEU A 129 -11.15 -14.54 4.92
C LEU A 129 -11.81 -15.92 5.11
N LYS A 130 -12.30 -16.22 6.31
CA LYS A 130 -13.01 -17.48 6.59
C LYS A 130 -14.33 -17.60 5.82
N LEU A 131 -14.99 -16.47 5.54
CA LEU A 131 -16.22 -16.42 4.75
C LEU A 131 -15.97 -16.37 3.23
N GLY A 132 -14.70 -16.31 2.80
CA GLY A 132 -14.34 -16.19 1.38
C GLY A 132 -14.45 -14.76 0.83
N LEU A 133 -14.57 -13.74 1.69
CA LEU A 133 -14.42 -12.35 1.27
C LEU A 133 -12.95 -12.04 0.96
N ILE A 134 -12.72 -11.04 0.12
CA ILE A 134 -11.39 -10.52 -0.21
C ILE A 134 -11.25 -9.15 0.49
N PRO A 135 -10.58 -9.05 1.65
CA PRO A 135 -10.35 -7.76 2.29
C PRO A 135 -9.49 -6.86 1.40
N VAL A 136 -9.90 -5.60 1.26
CA VAL A 136 -9.17 -4.56 0.53
C VAL A 136 -8.87 -3.42 1.48
N LEU A 137 -7.57 -3.14 1.66
CA LEU A 137 -7.05 -2.02 2.44
C LEU A 137 -6.24 -1.08 1.54
N TYR A 138 -5.78 0.03 2.09
CA TYR A 138 -5.02 1.03 1.34
C TYR A 138 -4.08 1.81 2.25
N GLY A 139 -3.12 2.53 1.68
CA GLY A 139 -2.40 3.56 2.46
C GLY A 139 -3.38 4.66 2.89
N ASP A 140 -3.28 5.14 4.12
CA ASP A 140 -4.30 6.06 4.68
C ASP A 140 -3.67 7.05 5.67
N ALA A 141 -4.39 8.14 5.96
CA ALA A 141 -4.09 8.97 7.12
C ALA A 141 -4.67 8.28 8.37
N VAL A 142 -3.85 8.06 9.39
CA VAL A 142 -4.25 7.30 10.59
C VAL A 142 -3.85 8.02 11.86
N PHE A 143 -4.48 7.69 12.98
CA PHE A 143 -4.09 8.23 14.29
C PHE A 143 -2.73 7.70 14.73
N ASP A 144 -1.96 8.58 15.36
CA ASP A 144 -0.67 8.28 15.97
C ASP A 144 -0.68 8.70 17.43
N VAL A 145 -0.26 7.82 18.34
CA VAL A 145 -0.30 8.08 19.78
C VAL A 145 0.61 9.23 20.21
N GLU A 146 1.70 9.49 19.49
CA GLU A 146 2.66 10.54 19.84
C GLU A 146 2.58 11.76 18.94
N TRP A 147 2.19 11.57 17.67
CA TRP A 147 2.11 12.65 16.69
C TRP A 147 0.68 13.13 16.42
N GLY A 148 -0.33 12.55 17.07
CA GLY A 148 -1.75 12.81 16.81
C GLY A 148 -2.26 12.06 15.59
N PHE A 149 -1.64 12.27 14.43
CA PHE A 149 -1.86 11.49 13.22
C PHE A 149 -0.59 11.37 12.38
N THR A 150 -0.61 10.48 11.39
CA THR A 150 0.45 10.34 10.38
C THR A 150 -0.07 9.62 9.14
N ILE A 151 0.81 9.39 8.17
CA ILE A 151 0.51 8.56 6.99
C ILE A 151 0.98 7.13 7.23
N LEU A 152 0.06 6.18 7.11
CA LEU A 152 0.38 4.75 7.08
C LEU A 152 0.45 4.27 5.64
N SER A 153 1.65 3.86 5.20
CA SER A 153 1.84 3.35 3.84
C SER A 153 1.28 1.93 3.69
N GLY A 154 0.82 1.61 2.47
CA GLY A 154 0.40 0.24 2.14
C GLY A 154 1.52 -0.80 2.28
N ASP A 155 2.80 -0.40 2.25
CA ASP A 155 3.94 -1.30 2.46
C ASP A 155 4.03 -1.77 3.90
N GLN A 156 3.85 -0.84 4.85
CA GLN A 156 3.79 -1.16 6.27
C GLN A 156 2.60 -2.08 6.58
N ILE A 157 1.44 -1.81 5.96
CA ILE A 157 0.25 -2.66 6.10
C ILE A 157 0.53 -4.07 5.55
N ALA A 158 1.10 -4.19 4.35
CA ALA A 158 1.39 -5.47 3.72
C ALA A 158 2.34 -6.32 4.57
N ALA A 159 3.45 -5.73 5.02
CA ALA A 159 4.42 -6.41 5.87
C ALA A 159 3.81 -6.82 7.22
N ALA A 160 3.09 -5.92 7.89
CA ALA A 160 2.49 -6.20 9.19
C ALA A 160 1.41 -7.29 9.12
N LEU A 161 0.55 -7.26 8.10
CA LEU A 161 -0.47 -8.29 7.89
C LEU A 161 0.15 -9.63 7.52
N ALA A 162 1.21 -9.65 6.70
CA ALA A 162 1.90 -10.89 6.33
C ALA A 162 2.43 -11.63 7.56
N VAL A 163 3.10 -10.91 8.45
CA VAL A 163 3.62 -11.46 9.70
C VAL A 163 2.47 -11.86 10.63
N LYS A 164 1.47 -10.99 10.84
CA LYS A 164 0.39 -11.21 11.80
C LYS A 164 -0.54 -12.37 11.41
N LEU A 165 -0.77 -12.55 10.12
CA LEU A 165 -1.67 -13.58 9.58
C LEU A 165 -0.92 -14.80 9.04
N ASN A 166 0.42 -14.84 9.17
CA ASN A 166 1.27 -15.90 8.67
C ASN A 166 1.01 -16.20 7.18
N ALA A 167 1.03 -15.13 6.36
CA ALA A 167 0.84 -15.24 4.93
C ALA A 167 1.95 -16.09 4.30
N GLU A 168 1.61 -16.87 3.28
CA GLU A 168 2.60 -17.67 2.54
C GLU A 168 3.51 -16.78 1.70
N ARG A 169 2.95 -15.71 1.12
CA ARG A 169 3.68 -14.80 0.23
C ARG A 169 3.06 -13.40 0.20
N ILE A 170 3.92 -12.44 -0.14
CA ILE A 170 3.53 -11.07 -0.51
C ILE A 170 3.89 -10.88 -1.99
N ILE A 171 2.97 -10.33 -2.76
CA ILE A 171 3.19 -9.91 -4.15
C ILE A 171 3.09 -8.39 -4.19
N MET A 172 4.12 -7.74 -4.74
CA MET A 172 4.22 -6.27 -4.81
C MET A 172 4.14 -5.83 -6.27
N GLY A 173 2.97 -5.37 -6.71
CA GLY A 173 2.79 -4.78 -8.04
C GLY A 173 3.30 -3.34 -8.07
N ILE A 174 4.41 -3.10 -8.74
CA ILE A 174 5.10 -1.80 -8.82
C ILE A 174 5.23 -1.32 -10.28
N ASP A 175 5.72 -0.09 -10.50
CA ASP A 175 5.84 0.53 -11.83
C ASP A 175 7.22 0.32 -12.48
N VAL A 176 7.91 -0.76 -12.08
CA VAL A 176 9.19 -1.27 -12.61
C VAL A 176 9.17 -2.80 -12.56
N ASP A 177 10.09 -3.48 -13.26
CA ASP A 177 10.05 -4.95 -13.37
C ASP A 177 10.43 -5.68 -12.07
N GLY A 178 11.06 -4.99 -11.12
CA GLY A 178 11.46 -5.56 -9.84
C GLY A 178 12.50 -4.70 -9.12
N LEU A 179 13.30 -5.34 -8.28
CA LEU A 179 14.41 -4.69 -7.57
C LEU A 179 15.60 -4.54 -8.52
N TYR A 180 16.21 -3.35 -8.55
CA TYR A 180 17.42 -3.08 -9.32
C TYR A 180 18.57 -2.68 -8.39
N ASP A 181 19.80 -2.83 -8.87
CA ASP A 181 21.01 -2.36 -8.17
C ASP A 181 21.12 -0.82 -8.11
N SER A 182 20.38 -0.11 -8.95
CA SER A 182 20.29 1.34 -9.04
C SER A 182 18.96 1.74 -9.71
N ASP A 183 18.55 3.02 -9.64
CA ASP A 183 17.26 3.45 -10.21
C ASP A 183 17.23 3.28 -11.74
N PRO A 184 16.43 2.33 -12.29
CA PRO A 184 16.40 2.04 -13.72
C PRO A 184 15.76 3.18 -14.55
N LYS A 185 15.07 4.13 -13.90
CA LYS A 185 14.50 5.30 -14.57
C LYS A 185 15.54 6.41 -14.77
N ARG A 186 16.68 6.34 -14.06
CA ARG A 186 17.77 7.31 -14.13
C ARG A 186 19.06 6.73 -14.68
N ASN A 187 19.28 5.43 -14.48
CA ASN A 187 20.47 4.71 -14.94
C ASN A 187 20.06 3.62 -15.93
N SER A 188 20.38 3.81 -17.20
CA SER A 188 20.13 2.83 -18.26
C SER A 188 20.96 1.55 -18.11
N SER A 189 22.02 1.57 -17.28
CA SER A 189 22.84 0.40 -16.97
C SER A 189 22.40 -0.34 -15.71
N ALA A 190 21.28 0.05 -15.09
CA ALA A 190 20.74 -0.61 -13.90
C ALA A 190 20.41 -2.07 -14.20
N ARG A 191 20.80 -2.98 -13.29
CA ARG A 191 20.58 -4.42 -13.47
C ARG A 191 19.48 -4.91 -12.55
N LEU A 192 18.55 -5.67 -13.13
CA LEU A 192 17.47 -6.33 -12.40
C LEU A 192 18.06 -7.42 -11.49
N ILE A 193 17.73 -7.34 -10.22
CA ILE A 193 18.02 -8.35 -9.20
C ILE A 193 16.84 -9.31 -9.17
N THR A 194 17.05 -10.51 -9.73
CA THR A 194 15.99 -11.52 -9.87
C THR A 194 15.73 -12.30 -8.59
N GLU A 195 16.74 -12.43 -7.73
CA GLU A 195 16.64 -13.11 -6.43
C GLU A 195 17.53 -12.40 -5.41
N VAL A 196 17.01 -12.23 -4.20
CA VAL A 196 17.78 -11.67 -3.08
C VAL A 196 17.37 -12.36 -1.78
N SER A 197 18.35 -12.87 -1.05
CA SER A 197 18.12 -13.40 0.29
C SER A 197 18.02 -12.25 1.30
N LEU A 198 17.39 -12.46 2.47
CA LEU A 198 17.34 -11.44 3.53
C LEU A 198 18.74 -10.98 3.96
N LYS A 199 19.74 -11.88 3.94
CA LYS A 199 21.13 -11.55 4.30
C LYS A 199 21.76 -10.61 3.28
N ASP A 200 21.47 -10.80 2.00
CA ASP A 200 22.01 -9.99 0.91
C ASP A 200 21.26 -8.67 0.76
N ALA A 201 19.94 -8.66 0.98
CA ALA A 201 19.14 -7.44 1.05
C ALA A 201 19.68 -6.47 2.11
N ALA A 202 20.05 -6.96 3.29
CA ALA A 202 20.65 -6.14 4.35
C ALA A 202 22.02 -5.54 3.97
N LYS A 203 22.77 -6.17 3.05
CA LYS A 203 23.99 -5.58 2.48
C LYS A 203 23.66 -4.55 1.42
N LEU A 204 22.67 -4.82 0.57
CA LEU A 204 22.22 -3.95 -0.51
C LEU A 204 21.68 -2.61 0.04
N ILE A 205 20.80 -2.66 1.05
CA ILE A 205 20.23 -1.46 1.69
C ILE A 205 21.33 -0.55 2.24
N ARG A 206 22.40 -1.12 2.83
CA ARG A 206 23.55 -0.34 3.32
C ARG A 206 24.32 0.37 2.20
N HIS A 207 24.35 -0.19 0.99
CA HIS A 207 25.01 0.42 -0.16
C HIS A 207 24.13 1.49 -0.83
N ILE A 208 22.84 1.23 -1.00
CA ILE A 208 21.91 2.14 -1.66
C ILE A 208 21.53 3.33 -0.75
N GLY A 209 21.42 3.11 0.56
CA GLY A 209 21.08 4.15 1.55
C GLY A 209 22.11 5.28 1.69
N GLY A 210 23.29 5.16 1.06
CA GLY A 210 24.30 6.22 0.99
C GLY A 210 24.01 7.31 -0.04
N SER A 211 23.14 7.05 -1.02
CA SER A 211 22.78 8.02 -2.07
C SER A 211 21.41 8.63 -1.81
N GLN A 212 21.38 9.88 -1.36
CA GLN A 212 20.16 10.65 -1.09
C GLN A 212 19.33 10.89 -2.37
N ALA A 213 18.08 10.40 -2.38
CA ALA A 213 17.00 10.95 -3.20
C ALA A 213 15.73 11.06 -2.35
N PRO A 214 14.99 12.19 -2.41
CA PRO A 214 13.86 12.44 -1.53
C PRO A 214 12.61 11.76 -2.09
N ASP A 215 12.47 10.45 -1.83
CA ASP A 215 11.15 9.83 -1.75
C ASP A 215 10.71 9.90 -0.30
N VAL A 216 9.71 10.74 -0.01
CA VAL A 216 9.14 10.93 1.32
C VAL A 216 8.52 9.64 1.90
N THR A 217 8.48 8.55 1.13
CA THR A 217 8.04 7.23 1.56
C THR A 217 9.12 6.16 1.62
N GLY A 218 10.37 6.45 1.22
CA GLY A 218 11.44 5.45 1.11
C GLY A 218 11.34 4.56 -0.15
N GLY A 219 10.20 4.50 -0.85
CA GLY A 219 10.04 3.85 -2.15
C GLY A 219 10.43 2.36 -2.19
N MET A 220 11.71 2.09 -2.45
CA MET A 220 12.33 0.75 -2.53
C MET A 220 13.34 0.47 -1.38
N LEU A 221 13.60 1.47 -0.53
CA LEU A 221 14.53 1.44 0.60
C LEU A 221 13.81 1.27 1.94
#